data_AF-A0A8B7QNP7-F1
#
_entry.id   AF-A0A8B7QNP7-F1
#
_cell.length_a   1.000
_cell.length_b   1.000
_cell.length_c   1.000
_cell.angle_alpha   90.00
_cell.angle_beta   90.00
_cell.angle_gamma   90.00
#
_symmetry.space_group_name_H-M   'P 1'
#
loop_
_entity.id
_entity.type
_entity.pdbx_description
1 polymer ?
#
loop_
_entity_poly.entity_id
_entity_poly.type
_entity_poly.pdbx_seq_one_letter_code
_entity_poly.pdbx_strand_id
1 'polypeptide(L)'
;MSPSMPGLRLLAALCGVLLCASGLFAGSGPCFPNPCLNDAECQVIDDSHRGDVFTQYICECPHGYTGTHCETTCTMPLGMQTGAIADSQISASSLYFGFMGLQRWAPELARLHRTGIVNAWTASNYDRRPWIQVNLMRKMRVTGVVTQGASRSGSAEYIKSFKVAYSLNGKKFQFIQEDDESGDKIFKGNWDNNSLKTNLFDTPLETQYVRLVPVMCHRGCTLRFELLGCELNGCAEPLGLKDNIIPNKQITASSIYKTWGLSSFSWYPFYARLDQQGKFNAWTAESNSASEWLQIDLGSQRQVTGLITQGARDFGHIQYVAAYKVAHSNNGMNWTEYRDPGAVDSKIFPGNLDNNSHKKNMFETPFLARFVRILPVAWHNRITLRVELLGC
;
A
#
# COMPACT_ATOMS: atom_id res chain seq x y z
N MET A 1 -14.16 -20.11 -83.21
CA MET A 1 -12.94 -19.82 -83.99
C MET A 1 -11.79 -19.53 -83.04
N SER A 2 -11.14 -20.57 -82.53
CA SER A 2 -9.68 -20.58 -82.35
C SER A 2 -9.04 -20.66 -83.76
N PRO A 3 -7.73 -20.39 -84.00
CA PRO A 3 -6.56 -20.53 -83.12
C PRO A 3 -5.61 -19.29 -83.18
N SER A 4 -4.54 -19.12 -82.40
CA SER A 4 -3.23 -19.79 -82.58
C SER A 4 -2.24 -19.45 -81.46
N MET A 5 -1.68 -20.48 -80.82
CA MET A 5 -0.27 -20.52 -80.37
C MET A 5 0.51 -21.37 -81.41
N PRO A 6 1.86 -21.30 -81.58
CA PRO A 6 2.80 -21.94 -80.63
C PRO A 6 4.27 -21.43 -80.56
N GLY A 7 4.85 -21.60 -79.37
CA GLY A 7 6.21 -22.15 -79.16
C GLY A 7 7.39 -21.16 -79.05
N LEU A 8 8.48 -21.44 -78.33
CA LEU A 8 9.04 -22.75 -77.98
C LEU A 8 10.28 -22.59 -77.05
N ARG A 9 10.31 -23.38 -75.95
CA ARG A 9 11.47 -24.05 -75.27
C ARG A 9 12.56 -23.18 -74.61
N LEU A 10 13.18 -23.57 -73.49
CA LEU A 10 13.75 -24.86 -73.05
C LEU A 10 13.52 -25.05 -71.52
N LEU A 11 13.09 -26.20 -70.96
CA LEU A 11 13.84 -27.46 -70.69
C LEU A 11 15.18 -27.20 -69.94
N ALA A 12 15.54 -27.80 -68.81
CA ALA A 12 14.99 -28.89 -68.02
C ALA A 12 15.85 -29.05 -66.74
N ALA A 13 15.42 -29.97 -65.86
CA ALA A 13 16.26 -30.86 -65.03
C ALA A 13 16.89 -30.24 -63.76
N LEU A 14 16.85 -30.85 -62.55
CA LEU A 14 16.65 -32.24 -62.10
C LEU A 14 16.22 -32.29 -60.61
N CYS A 15 15.52 -33.40 -60.27
CA CYS A 15 15.47 -34.19 -59.02
C CYS A 15 15.88 -33.58 -57.67
N GLY A 16 15.24 -33.86 -56.53
CA GLY A 16 14.27 -34.89 -56.17
C GLY A 16 14.30 -35.16 -54.66
N VAL A 17 13.31 -35.93 -54.19
CA VAL A 17 13.33 -36.79 -52.99
C VAL A 17 13.31 -36.14 -51.58
N LEU A 18 12.19 -36.40 -50.89
CA LEU A 18 11.97 -36.58 -49.45
C LEU A 18 12.82 -35.77 -48.44
N LEU A 19 12.13 -35.01 -47.59
CA LEU A 19 12.33 -35.00 -46.13
C LEU A 19 11.12 -34.34 -45.44
N CYS A 20 10.24 -35.16 -44.87
CA CYS A 20 9.50 -34.77 -43.67
C CYS A 20 10.54 -34.56 -42.56
N ALA A 21 10.91 -33.32 -42.26
CA ALA A 21 11.47 -32.89 -40.97
C ALA A 21 11.82 -31.39 -40.95
N SER A 22 10.90 -30.58 -40.43
CA SER A 22 11.17 -29.34 -39.70
C SER A 22 9.81 -28.82 -39.22
N GLY A 23 9.26 -29.45 -38.19
CA GLY A 23 9.68 -29.15 -36.85
C GLY A 23 8.76 -28.05 -36.33
N LEU A 24 7.77 -28.45 -35.52
CA LEU A 24 7.12 -27.53 -34.61
C LEU A 24 8.23 -26.80 -33.84
N PHE A 25 8.51 -25.54 -34.19
CA PHE A 25 9.10 -24.64 -33.22
C PHE A 25 7.98 -24.28 -32.24
N ALA A 26 7.70 -25.20 -31.32
CA ALA A 26 7.27 -24.78 -29.99
C ALA A 26 8.38 -23.82 -29.54
N GLY A 27 8.06 -22.54 -29.39
CA GLY A 27 9.05 -21.51 -29.10
C GLY A 27 9.91 -21.97 -27.94
N SER A 28 11.19 -22.25 -28.16
CA SER A 28 12.10 -22.59 -27.08
C SER A 28 12.83 -21.31 -26.72
N GLY A 29 12.42 -20.69 -25.61
CA GLY A 29 13.02 -19.46 -25.11
C GLY A 29 12.51 -19.13 -23.72
N PRO A 30 13.19 -18.22 -22.99
CA PRO A 30 12.83 -17.90 -21.61
C PRO A 30 11.42 -17.29 -21.46
N CYS A 31 10.85 -16.77 -22.55
CA CYS A 31 9.51 -16.22 -22.63
C CYS A 31 8.45 -17.20 -23.18
N PHE A 32 8.74 -18.51 -23.32
CA PHE A 32 7.77 -19.48 -23.82
C PHE A 32 7.73 -20.77 -22.97
N PRO A 33 6.57 -21.11 -22.35
CA PRO A 33 5.34 -20.31 -22.29
C PRO A 33 5.57 -18.98 -21.55
N ASN A 34 4.77 -17.94 -21.86
CA ASN A 34 4.95 -16.61 -21.26
C ASN A 34 4.94 -16.70 -19.72
N PRO A 35 6.07 -16.41 -19.03
CA PRO A 35 6.15 -16.49 -17.58
C PRO A 35 5.47 -15.30 -16.89
N CYS A 36 5.16 -14.24 -17.62
CA CYS A 36 4.54 -13.03 -17.09
C CYS A 36 3.02 -13.22 -16.92
N LEU A 37 2.51 -12.77 -15.78
CA LEU A 37 1.10 -12.85 -15.38
C LEU A 37 0.35 -11.57 -15.76
N ASN A 38 -0.99 -11.61 -15.71
CA ASN A 38 -1.87 -10.46 -15.94
C ASN A 38 -1.68 -9.80 -17.32
N ASP A 39 -1.56 -10.60 -18.38
CA ASP A 39 -1.37 -10.14 -19.77
C ASP A 39 -0.09 -9.29 -19.98
N ALA A 40 0.90 -9.44 -19.11
CA ALA A 40 2.19 -8.79 -19.24
C ALA A 40 3.03 -9.36 -20.40
N GLU A 41 3.79 -8.47 -21.05
CA GLU A 41 4.63 -8.82 -22.19
C GLU A 41 6.02 -9.27 -21.70
N CYS A 42 6.52 -10.38 -22.24
CA CYS A 42 7.83 -10.92 -21.88
C CYS A 42 8.87 -10.53 -22.90
N GLN A 43 9.92 -9.85 -22.46
CA GLN A 43 11.06 -9.46 -23.28
C GLN A 43 12.30 -10.26 -22.85
N VAL A 44 12.99 -10.86 -23.81
CA VAL A 44 14.25 -11.58 -23.57
C VAL A 44 15.40 -10.57 -23.46
N ILE A 45 16.26 -10.71 -22.46
CA ILE A 45 17.46 -9.88 -22.30
C ILE A 45 18.70 -10.76 -22.51
N ASP A 46 19.64 -10.32 -23.35
CA ASP A 46 20.90 -11.02 -23.60
C ASP A 46 21.89 -10.83 -22.43
N ASP A 47 22.60 -11.91 -22.08
CA ASP A 47 23.52 -12.07 -20.93
C ASP A 47 24.79 -11.18 -21.01
N SER A 48 24.64 -9.86 -21.00
CA SER A 48 25.74 -8.93 -20.83
C SER A 48 25.40 -7.84 -19.82
N HIS A 49 25.40 -8.18 -18.53
CA HIS A 49 26.13 -7.49 -17.46
C HIS A 49 25.68 -7.93 -16.05
N ARG A 50 26.51 -8.76 -15.42
CA ARG A 50 27.04 -8.62 -14.04
C ARG A 50 26.04 -8.44 -12.87
N GLY A 51 25.83 -9.52 -12.12
CA GLY A 51 25.71 -9.50 -10.65
C GLY A 51 24.30 -9.66 -10.07
N ASP A 52 24.05 -10.88 -9.57
CA ASP A 52 23.16 -11.23 -8.44
C ASP A 52 21.68 -11.56 -8.70
N VAL A 53 21.15 -11.48 -9.94
CA VAL A 53 19.84 -12.07 -10.30
C VAL A 53 19.88 -12.64 -11.73
N PHE A 54 19.79 -13.96 -11.86
CA PHE A 54 19.75 -14.66 -13.16
C PHE A 54 18.32 -14.70 -13.71
N THR A 55 17.88 -13.66 -14.41
CA THR A 55 16.64 -13.70 -15.21
C THR A 55 16.96 -13.33 -16.66
N GLN A 56 16.88 -14.32 -17.56
CA GLN A 56 17.09 -14.14 -19.02
C GLN A 56 15.92 -13.45 -19.73
N TYR A 57 14.97 -12.91 -18.95
CA TYR A 57 13.80 -12.20 -19.44
C TYR A 57 13.35 -11.17 -18.41
N ILE A 58 12.65 -10.14 -18.89
CA ILE A 58 11.95 -9.15 -18.09
C ILE A 58 10.47 -9.12 -18.50
N CYS A 59 9.59 -8.97 -17.52
CA CYS A 59 8.17 -8.79 -17.76
C CYS A 59 7.83 -7.29 -17.74
N GLU A 60 7.26 -6.78 -18.82
CA GLU A 60 6.67 -5.45 -18.86
C GLU A 60 5.25 -5.51 -18.30
N CYS A 61 5.11 -5.01 -17.06
CA CYS A 61 3.85 -5.06 -16.36
C CYS A 61 2.88 -3.99 -16.86
N PRO A 62 1.61 -4.35 -17.12
CA PRO A 62 0.58 -3.37 -17.44
C PRO A 62 0.33 -2.43 -16.25
N HIS A 63 -0.28 -1.27 -16.52
CA HIS A 63 -0.51 -0.25 -15.49
C HIS A 63 -1.22 -0.83 -14.27
N GLY A 64 -0.60 -0.62 -13.11
CA GLY A 64 -1.12 -1.10 -11.84
C GLY A 64 -0.64 -2.48 -11.41
N TYR A 65 0.23 -3.13 -12.17
CA TYR A 65 0.90 -4.37 -11.78
C TYR A 65 2.41 -4.15 -11.59
N THR A 66 3.01 -4.96 -10.73
CA THR A 66 4.43 -4.95 -10.38
C THR A 66 4.87 -6.35 -9.97
N GLY A 67 6.18 -6.59 -9.93
CA GLY A 67 6.76 -7.89 -9.60
C GLY A 67 7.65 -8.39 -10.74
N THR A 68 8.37 -9.49 -10.52
CA THR A 68 9.22 -10.06 -11.58
C THR A 68 8.40 -10.69 -12.69
N HIS A 69 7.17 -11.12 -12.38
CA HIS A 69 6.20 -11.70 -13.30
C HIS A 69 4.89 -10.92 -13.31
N CYS A 70 4.88 -9.67 -12.83
CA CYS A 70 3.68 -8.83 -12.75
C CYS A 70 2.55 -9.42 -11.91
N GLU A 71 2.92 -10.21 -10.90
CA GLU A 71 2.02 -10.92 -10.00
C GLU A 71 1.29 -10.00 -9.00
N THR A 72 1.87 -8.85 -8.67
CA THR A 72 1.42 -7.99 -7.57
C THR A 72 0.66 -6.78 -8.09
N THR A 73 -0.54 -6.51 -7.55
CA THR A 73 -1.31 -5.30 -7.87
C THR A 73 -0.82 -4.11 -7.02
N CYS A 74 -0.38 -3.04 -7.67
CA CYS A 74 0.16 -1.81 -7.07
C CYS A 74 -0.79 -0.60 -7.20
N THR A 75 -2.10 -0.82 -7.17
CA THR A 75 -3.12 0.26 -7.21
C THR A 75 -3.93 0.35 -5.93
N MET A 76 -3.38 -0.14 -4.82
CA MET A 76 -4.07 -0.15 -3.53
C MET A 76 -4.08 1.24 -2.90
N PRO A 77 -5.15 1.60 -2.14
CA PRO A 77 -5.19 2.86 -1.43
C PRO A 77 -4.10 2.92 -0.36
N LEU A 78 -3.28 3.97 -0.38
CA LEU A 78 -2.18 4.17 0.57
C LEU A 78 -2.65 4.60 1.96
N GLY A 79 -3.87 5.12 2.07
CA GLY A 79 -4.58 5.22 3.35
C GLY A 79 -4.95 6.64 3.78
N MET A 80 -5.24 7.52 2.82
CA MET A 80 -5.89 8.80 3.10
C MET A 80 -7.31 8.57 3.64
N GLN A 81 -8.08 7.63 3.09
CA GLN A 81 -9.44 7.33 3.54
C GLN A 81 -9.45 6.55 4.86
N THR A 82 -8.55 5.56 5.01
CA THR A 82 -8.54 4.64 6.15
C THR A 82 -7.91 5.24 7.42
N GLY A 83 -7.18 6.35 7.31
CA GLY A 83 -6.45 6.93 8.44
C GLY A 83 -5.07 6.30 8.69
N ALA A 84 -4.61 5.40 7.82
CA ALA A 84 -3.25 4.89 7.88
C ALA A 84 -2.22 6.02 7.66
N ILE A 85 -2.53 6.98 6.77
CA ILE A 85 -1.83 8.26 6.70
C ILE A 85 -2.42 9.16 7.79
N ALA A 86 -1.62 9.52 8.78
CA ALA A 86 -2.01 10.37 9.90
C ALA A 86 -2.17 11.84 9.49
N ASP A 87 -2.94 12.61 10.27
CA ASP A 87 -3.17 14.04 10.00
C ASP A 87 -1.86 14.85 10.00
N SER A 88 -0.89 14.48 10.84
CA SER A 88 0.44 15.09 10.89
C SER A 88 1.28 14.90 9.63
N GLN A 89 0.93 13.94 8.78
CA GLN A 89 1.62 13.67 7.52
C GLN A 89 1.12 14.54 6.35
N ILE A 90 0.02 15.28 6.54
CA ILE A 90 -0.64 16.06 5.50
C ILE A 90 -0.39 17.55 5.77
N SER A 91 0.14 18.26 4.78
CA SER A 91 0.38 19.71 4.85
C SER A 91 -0.11 20.40 3.59
N ALA A 92 -0.35 21.70 3.65
CA ALA A 92 -0.76 22.50 2.50
C ALA A 92 -0.11 23.88 2.52
N SER A 93 -0.11 24.55 1.36
CA SER A 93 0.37 25.92 1.21
C SER A 93 -0.47 26.94 1.98
N SER A 94 -1.78 26.72 1.97
CA SER A 94 -2.77 27.60 2.57
C SER A 94 -4.04 26.81 2.89
N LEU A 95 -4.91 27.42 3.67
CA LEU A 95 -6.22 26.88 4.00
C LEU A 95 -7.25 28.00 4.06
N TYR A 96 -8.50 27.65 3.79
CA TYR A 96 -9.62 28.58 3.81
C TYR A 96 -10.33 28.55 5.16
N PHE A 97 -10.69 29.74 5.65
CA PHE A 97 -11.57 29.95 6.79
C PHE A 97 -12.92 30.50 6.32
N GLY A 98 -13.99 29.76 6.59
CA GLY A 98 -15.37 30.20 6.36
C GLY A 98 -16.05 30.68 7.65
N PHE A 99 -17.16 31.40 7.50
CA PHE A 99 -18.07 31.87 8.56
C PHE A 99 -17.37 32.34 9.85
N MET A 100 -16.88 33.59 9.86
CA MET A 100 -16.20 34.21 11.01
C MET A 100 -15.04 33.37 11.60
N GLY A 101 -14.39 32.54 10.80
CA GLY A 101 -13.28 31.69 11.23
C GLY A 101 -13.68 30.34 11.83
N LEU A 102 -14.98 30.04 11.93
CA LEU A 102 -15.48 28.81 12.54
C LEU A 102 -15.39 27.59 11.61
N GLN A 103 -15.34 27.79 10.29
CA GLN A 103 -15.22 26.70 9.31
C GLN A 103 -13.78 26.61 8.80
N ARG A 104 -12.98 25.71 9.37
CA ARG A 104 -11.57 25.52 8.99
C ARG A 104 -11.42 24.39 7.96
N TRP A 105 -11.17 24.73 6.71
CA TRP A 105 -10.98 23.75 5.61
C TRP A 105 -9.52 23.27 5.54
N ALA A 106 -9.10 22.56 6.59
CA ALA A 106 -7.71 22.13 6.80
C ALA A 106 -7.28 20.95 5.90
N PRO A 107 -5.97 20.79 5.65
CA PRO A 107 -5.42 19.69 4.85
C PRO A 107 -5.78 18.30 5.37
N GLU A 108 -5.84 18.11 6.69
CA GLU A 108 -6.24 16.87 7.36
C GLU A 108 -7.65 16.36 6.98
N LEU A 109 -8.49 17.24 6.44
CA LEU A 109 -9.84 16.93 5.97
C LEU A 109 -9.88 16.41 4.54
N ALA A 110 -8.77 16.43 3.78
CA ALA A 110 -8.69 16.04 2.37
C ALA A 110 -8.79 14.52 2.12
N ARG A 111 -9.62 13.82 2.88
CA ARG A 111 -9.79 12.36 2.84
C ARG A 111 -11.03 12.00 2.01
N LEU A 112 -10.91 10.97 1.17
CA LEU A 112 -12.01 10.51 0.31
C LEU A 112 -13.26 10.14 1.13
N HIS A 113 -14.45 10.41 0.59
CA HIS A 113 -15.76 10.09 1.20
C HIS A 113 -16.02 10.70 2.59
N ARG A 114 -15.20 11.64 3.06
CA ARG A 114 -15.44 12.32 4.33
C ARG A 114 -16.75 13.11 4.27
N THR A 115 -17.59 12.93 5.29
CA THR A 115 -18.89 13.60 5.46
C THR A 115 -18.81 14.70 6.51
N GLY A 116 -19.70 15.70 6.41
CA GLY A 116 -19.78 16.81 7.38
C GLY A 116 -19.98 18.15 6.68
N ILE A 117 -20.21 19.20 7.47
CA ILE A 117 -20.34 20.59 6.97
C ILE A 117 -19.00 21.08 6.40
N VAL A 118 -17.89 20.66 7.01
CA VAL A 118 -16.52 20.91 6.57
C VAL A 118 -15.84 19.56 6.44
N ASN A 119 -15.57 19.16 5.19
CA ASN A 119 -15.21 17.78 4.88
C ASN A 119 -14.13 17.63 3.82
N ALA A 120 -13.46 18.72 3.44
CA ALA A 120 -12.38 18.72 2.46
C ALA A 120 -11.32 19.76 2.82
N TRP A 121 -10.20 19.74 2.10
CA TRP A 121 -9.28 20.87 2.08
C TRP A 121 -9.71 21.86 1.01
N THR A 122 -9.68 23.15 1.35
CA THR A 122 -9.89 24.25 0.41
C THR A 122 -8.75 25.26 0.59
N ALA A 123 -8.08 25.61 -0.51
CA ALA A 123 -7.03 26.61 -0.49
C ALA A 123 -7.57 28.02 -0.22
N SER A 124 -6.72 28.91 0.30
CA SER A 124 -7.10 30.32 0.49
C SER A 124 -7.37 31.01 -0.86
N ASN A 125 -8.35 31.91 -0.89
CA ASN A 125 -8.67 32.70 -2.09
C ASN A 125 -7.53 33.63 -2.53
N TYR A 126 -6.57 33.92 -1.64
CA TYR A 126 -5.41 34.76 -1.91
C TYR A 126 -4.19 33.98 -2.39
N ASP A 127 -4.23 32.65 -2.32
CA ASP A 127 -3.13 31.79 -2.74
C ASP A 127 -3.21 31.51 -4.25
N ARG A 128 -2.27 32.09 -5.01
CA ARG A 128 -2.20 31.93 -6.47
C ARG A 128 -1.53 30.62 -6.91
N ARG A 129 -0.87 29.91 -6.00
CA ARG A 129 -0.14 28.67 -6.30
C ARG A 129 -0.38 27.65 -5.18
N PRO A 130 -1.65 27.24 -4.99
CA PRO A 130 -1.97 26.35 -3.90
C PRO A 130 -1.37 24.98 -4.12
N TRP A 131 -1.00 24.32 -3.02
CA TRP A 131 -0.59 22.93 -3.04
C TRP A 131 -1.00 22.21 -1.77
N ILE A 132 -1.24 20.91 -1.89
CA ILE A 132 -1.38 19.98 -0.76
C ILE A 132 -0.35 18.88 -0.91
N GLN A 133 0.26 18.48 0.20
CA GLN A 133 1.38 17.57 0.26
C GLN A 133 1.11 16.46 1.28
N VAL A 134 1.55 15.26 0.93
CA VAL A 134 1.53 14.08 1.80
C VAL A 134 2.95 13.57 1.97
N ASN A 135 3.37 13.39 3.21
CA ASN A 135 4.60 12.69 3.57
C ASN A 135 4.28 11.22 3.86
N LEU A 136 4.70 10.32 2.99
CA LEU A 136 4.48 8.87 3.13
C LEU A 136 5.40 8.24 4.21
N MET A 137 6.28 9.03 4.84
CA MET A 137 7.27 8.64 5.86
C MET A 137 8.37 7.70 5.38
N ARG A 138 8.13 6.96 4.31
CA ARG A 138 9.07 6.05 3.63
C ARG A 138 8.98 6.23 2.13
N LYS A 139 9.96 5.69 1.41
CA LYS A 139 9.94 5.62 -0.05
C LYS A 139 8.87 4.59 -0.48
N MET A 140 7.88 5.05 -1.23
CA MET A 140 6.76 4.25 -1.74
C MET A 140 6.73 4.32 -3.26
N ARG A 141 6.06 3.35 -3.90
CA ARG A 141 5.71 3.42 -5.31
C ARG A 141 4.29 3.96 -5.43
N VAL A 142 4.13 5.13 -6.01
CA VAL A 142 2.84 5.81 -6.20
C VAL A 142 2.46 5.69 -7.67
N THR A 143 1.33 5.05 -7.93
CA THR A 143 0.86 4.69 -9.27
C THR A 143 -0.32 5.54 -9.74
N GLY A 144 -0.92 6.32 -8.84
CA GLY A 144 -2.01 7.20 -9.23
C GLY A 144 -2.63 7.96 -8.07
N VAL A 145 -3.69 8.69 -8.40
CA VAL A 145 -4.46 9.49 -7.46
C VAL A 145 -5.94 9.46 -7.82
N VAL A 146 -6.78 9.38 -6.80
CA VAL A 146 -8.24 9.52 -6.90
C VAL A 146 -8.63 10.84 -6.29
N THR A 147 -9.38 11.68 -7.02
CA THR A 147 -9.79 13.01 -6.57
C THR A 147 -11.32 13.12 -6.48
N GLN A 148 -11.79 13.95 -5.56
CA GLN A 148 -13.20 14.26 -5.32
C GLN A 148 -13.33 15.72 -4.85
N GLY A 149 -14.39 16.42 -5.29
CA GLY A 149 -14.68 17.80 -4.85
C GLY A 149 -15.38 17.86 -3.49
N ALA A 150 -16.01 18.99 -3.14
CA ALA A 150 -16.95 19.09 -2.04
C ALA A 150 -18.03 20.16 -2.30
N SER A 151 -18.98 20.30 -1.38
CA SER A 151 -20.01 21.34 -1.46
C SER A 151 -19.88 22.29 -0.27
N ARG A 152 -19.87 23.59 -0.54
CA ARG A 152 -19.84 24.64 0.48
C ARG A 152 -21.05 25.54 0.30
N SER A 153 -21.91 25.62 1.32
CA SER A 153 -23.15 26.41 1.29
C SER A 153 -24.02 26.17 0.03
N GLY A 154 -24.19 24.91 -0.35
CA GLY A 154 -24.97 24.51 -1.53
C GLY A 154 -24.25 24.71 -2.87
N SER A 155 -23.01 25.20 -2.87
CA SER A 155 -22.21 25.42 -4.07
C SER A 155 -21.18 24.31 -4.26
N ALA A 156 -21.15 23.67 -5.43
CA ALA A 156 -20.13 22.70 -5.77
C ALA A 156 -18.76 23.38 -6.02
N GLU A 157 -17.75 22.95 -5.27
CA GLU A 157 -16.36 23.38 -5.39
C GLU A 157 -15.47 22.17 -5.65
N TYR A 158 -14.60 22.26 -6.66
CA TYR A 158 -13.76 21.14 -7.08
C TYR A 158 -12.60 21.62 -7.96
N ILE A 159 -11.55 20.81 -8.04
CA ILE A 159 -10.44 21.03 -8.96
C ILE A 159 -10.78 20.50 -10.36
N LYS A 160 -10.57 21.30 -11.41
CA LYS A 160 -10.77 20.93 -12.82
C LYS A 160 -9.51 20.33 -13.43
N SER A 161 -8.35 20.83 -13.03
CA SER A 161 -7.05 20.31 -13.47
C SER A 161 -5.97 20.57 -12.43
N PHE A 162 -4.97 19.70 -12.40
CA PHE A 162 -3.87 19.76 -11.45
C PHE A 162 -2.59 19.16 -12.02
N LYS A 163 -1.46 19.52 -11.42
CA LYS A 163 -0.16 18.89 -11.64
C LYS A 163 0.22 18.08 -10.41
N VAL A 164 1.07 17.06 -10.59
CA VAL A 164 1.61 16.27 -9.49
C VAL A 164 3.12 16.51 -9.43
N ALA A 165 3.59 16.90 -8.25
CA ALA A 165 5.00 17.03 -7.95
C ALA A 165 5.42 15.99 -6.91
N TYR A 166 6.62 15.46 -7.02
CA TYR A 166 7.14 14.44 -6.12
C TYR A 166 8.56 14.78 -5.65
N SER A 167 8.96 14.26 -4.49
CA SER A 167 10.27 14.49 -3.90
C SER A 167 10.68 13.38 -2.95
N LEU A 168 11.97 13.03 -2.94
CA LEU A 168 12.54 12.09 -1.96
C LEU A 168 12.92 12.76 -0.64
N ASN A 169 13.20 14.07 -0.65
CA ASN A 169 13.75 14.78 0.51
C ASN A 169 12.84 15.90 1.05
N GLY A 170 11.70 16.14 0.40
CA GLY A 170 10.75 17.19 0.77
C GLY A 170 11.23 18.62 0.52
N LYS A 171 12.42 18.80 -0.09
CA LYS A 171 13.01 20.13 -0.41
C LYS A 171 12.97 20.41 -1.91
N LYS A 172 13.42 19.46 -2.73
CA LYS A 172 13.46 19.60 -4.20
C LYS A 172 12.34 18.77 -4.81
N PHE A 173 11.36 19.44 -5.43
CA PHE A 173 10.24 18.79 -6.10
C PHE A 173 10.46 18.75 -7.61
N GLN A 174 10.07 17.63 -8.21
CA GLN A 174 10.01 17.43 -9.66
C GLN A 174 8.56 17.21 -10.05
N PHE A 175 8.16 17.66 -11.24
CA PHE A 175 6.82 17.42 -11.78
C PHE A 175 6.83 16.23 -12.72
N ILE A 176 5.73 15.46 -12.72
CA ILE A 176 5.51 14.44 -13.75
C ILE A 176 5.50 15.14 -15.12
N GLN A 177 6.33 14.66 -16.04
CA GLN A 177 6.38 15.17 -17.42
C GLN A 177 5.41 14.39 -18.31
N GLU A 178 4.98 15.03 -19.39
CA GLU A 178 4.23 14.36 -20.46
C GLU A 178 5.18 13.49 -21.33
N ASP A 179 4.66 12.47 -21.99
CA ASP A 179 5.47 11.44 -22.67
C ASP A 179 6.38 12.00 -23.77
N ASP A 180 6.00 13.15 -24.35
CA ASP A 180 6.77 13.86 -25.38
C ASP A 180 7.76 14.91 -24.82
N GLU A 181 8.03 14.91 -23.51
CA GLU A 181 8.88 15.89 -22.80
C GLU A 181 8.47 17.37 -22.99
N SER A 182 7.25 17.63 -23.49
CA SER A 182 6.75 18.98 -23.82
C SER A 182 6.36 19.83 -22.59
N GLY A 183 6.68 19.38 -21.37
CA GLY A 183 6.47 20.08 -20.11
C GLY A 183 5.72 19.26 -19.06
N ASP A 184 5.32 19.94 -17.96
CA ASP A 184 4.65 19.26 -16.85
C ASP A 184 3.26 18.75 -17.26
N LYS A 185 3.02 17.46 -17.02
CA LYS A 185 1.76 16.78 -17.27
C LYS A 185 0.61 17.39 -16.47
N ILE A 186 -0.47 17.75 -17.17
CA ILE A 186 -1.69 18.31 -16.57
C ILE A 186 -2.76 17.22 -16.49
N PHE A 187 -3.10 16.81 -15.28
CA PHE A 187 -4.15 15.84 -15.02
C PHE A 187 -5.53 16.49 -15.04
N LYS A 188 -6.52 15.78 -15.61
CA LYS A 188 -7.92 16.18 -15.59
C LYS A 188 -8.52 15.82 -14.24
N GLY A 189 -9.05 16.82 -13.54
CA GLY A 189 -9.72 16.70 -12.25
C GLY A 189 -11.21 16.33 -12.39
N ASN A 190 -11.98 16.79 -11.43
CA ASN A 190 -13.40 16.48 -11.30
C ASN A 190 -14.28 17.41 -12.14
N TRP A 191 -15.48 16.93 -12.46
CA TRP A 191 -16.53 17.72 -13.12
C TRP A 191 -17.63 18.17 -12.14
N ASP A 192 -17.72 17.53 -10.98
CA ASP A 192 -18.70 17.82 -9.93
C ASP A 192 -18.04 17.74 -8.54
N ASN A 193 -18.87 17.81 -7.49
CA ASN A 193 -18.43 17.74 -6.10
C ASN A 193 -18.32 16.32 -5.51
N ASN A 194 -18.87 15.30 -6.17
CA ASN A 194 -19.11 13.99 -5.56
C ASN A 194 -18.55 12.81 -6.36
N SER A 195 -18.48 12.90 -7.69
CA SER A 195 -17.89 11.86 -8.52
C SER A 195 -16.41 11.70 -8.18
N LEU A 196 -15.97 10.44 -8.23
CA LEU A 196 -14.56 10.08 -8.09
C LEU A 196 -13.91 10.18 -9.46
N LYS A 197 -12.75 10.85 -9.52
CA LYS A 197 -11.91 10.86 -10.71
C LYS A 197 -10.58 10.18 -10.41
N THR A 198 -10.37 9.02 -11.01
CA THR A 198 -9.09 8.30 -10.95
C THR A 198 -8.18 8.76 -12.08
N ASN A 199 -6.95 9.09 -11.74
CA ASN A 199 -5.86 9.34 -12.68
C ASN A 199 -4.69 8.43 -12.31
N LEU A 200 -4.37 7.47 -13.18
CA LEU A 200 -3.17 6.65 -13.05
C LEU A 200 -1.99 7.37 -13.70
N PHE A 201 -0.79 7.10 -13.20
CA PHE A 201 0.45 7.62 -13.76
C PHE A 201 1.01 6.57 -14.72
N ASP A 202 1.39 7.02 -15.91
CA ASP A 202 1.93 6.11 -16.92
C ASP A 202 3.26 5.52 -16.45
N THR A 203 4.08 6.36 -15.81
CA THR A 203 5.28 5.93 -15.08
C THR A 203 5.03 5.95 -13.56
N PRO A 204 5.22 4.80 -12.87
CA PRO A 204 5.06 4.75 -11.42
C PRO A 204 6.15 5.57 -10.72
N LEU A 205 5.75 6.40 -9.75
CA LEU A 205 6.67 7.29 -9.04
C LEU A 205 7.24 6.63 -7.80
N GLU A 206 8.56 6.56 -7.68
CA GLU A 206 9.21 6.13 -6.44
C GLU A 206 9.57 7.33 -5.56
N THR A 207 8.76 7.60 -4.55
CA THR A 207 8.86 8.86 -3.80
C THR A 207 8.40 8.75 -2.35
N GLN A 208 8.80 9.71 -1.52
CA GLN A 208 8.32 9.84 -0.13
C GLN A 208 7.30 10.98 0.00
N TYR A 209 7.51 12.07 -0.72
CA TYR A 209 6.64 13.24 -0.68
C TYR A 209 5.90 13.37 -1.99
N VAL A 210 4.57 13.40 -1.93
CA VAL A 210 3.70 13.68 -3.08
C VAL A 210 2.99 14.99 -2.83
N ARG A 211 2.94 15.84 -3.85
CA ARG A 211 2.28 17.15 -3.81
C ARG A 211 1.33 17.27 -4.99
N LEU A 212 0.05 17.53 -4.72
CA LEU A 212 -0.90 17.93 -5.73
C LEU A 212 -0.96 19.45 -5.80
N VAL A 213 -0.88 19.98 -7.02
CA VAL A 213 -0.87 21.41 -7.31
C VAL A 213 -2.06 21.73 -8.20
N PRO A 214 -3.19 22.20 -7.65
CA PRO A 214 -4.33 22.64 -8.45
C PRO A 214 -3.94 23.76 -9.42
N VAL A 215 -4.33 23.62 -10.69
CA VAL A 215 -4.08 24.61 -11.74
C VAL A 215 -5.35 25.39 -12.08
N MET A 216 -6.46 24.67 -12.26
CA MET A 216 -7.77 25.28 -12.48
C MET A 216 -8.80 24.71 -11.52
N CYS A 217 -9.61 25.60 -10.94
CA CYS A 217 -10.60 25.26 -9.93
C CYS A 217 -11.97 25.84 -10.29
N HIS A 218 -13.04 25.16 -9.90
CA HIS A 218 -14.40 25.66 -10.01
C HIS A 218 -14.83 26.32 -8.70
N ARG A 219 -15.02 27.64 -8.71
CA ARG A 219 -15.31 28.51 -7.55
C ARG A 219 -14.19 28.56 -6.51
N GLY A 220 -13.81 27.41 -5.94
CA GLY A 220 -12.73 27.26 -4.97
C GLY A 220 -11.89 26.02 -5.28
N CYS A 221 -10.60 26.08 -4.93
CA CYS A 221 -9.71 24.92 -5.03
C CYS A 221 -9.96 23.97 -3.87
N THR A 222 -10.97 23.12 -4.02
CA THR A 222 -11.42 22.17 -3.00
C THR A 222 -11.13 20.74 -3.42
N LEU A 223 -10.58 19.94 -2.50
CA LEU A 223 -10.11 18.60 -2.80
C LEU A 223 -10.26 17.64 -1.61
N ARG A 224 -10.77 16.46 -1.90
CA ARG A 224 -10.61 15.20 -1.16
C ARG A 224 -9.89 14.23 -2.09
N PHE A 225 -8.91 13.48 -1.59
CA PHE A 225 -8.17 12.56 -2.44
C PHE A 225 -7.69 11.31 -1.71
N GLU A 226 -7.32 10.31 -2.50
CA GLU A 226 -6.64 9.09 -2.07
C GLU A 226 -5.45 8.85 -3.01
N LEU A 227 -4.31 8.46 -2.45
CA LEU A 227 -3.15 8.08 -3.24
C LEU A 227 -3.19 6.57 -3.48
N LEU A 228 -2.89 6.15 -4.71
CA LEU A 228 -2.80 4.75 -5.08
C LEU A 228 -1.34 4.35 -5.23
N GLY A 229 -1.00 3.16 -4.77
CA GLY A 229 0.35 2.67 -4.85
C GLY A 229 0.60 1.39 -4.06
N CYS A 230 1.88 1.10 -3.87
CA CYS A 230 2.38 0.00 -3.06
C CYS A 230 3.77 0.34 -2.48
N GLU A 231 4.28 -0.55 -1.63
CA GLU A 231 5.63 -0.43 -1.07
C GLU A 231 6.67 -0.89 -2.10
N LEU A 232 7.85 -0.26 -2.12
CA LEU A 232 8.89 -0.54 -3.13
C LEU A 232 9.53 -1.91 -2.96
N ASN A 233 9.74 -2.29 -1.71
CA ASN A 233 10.08 -3.65 -1.39
C ASN A 233 8.73 -4.37 -1.39
N GLY A 234 8.52 -5.35 -2.28
CA GLY A 234 7.36 -6.26 -2.27
C GLY A 234 7.28 -7.14 -1.01
N CYS A 235 7.74 -6.61 0.12
CA CYS A 235 7.93 -7.23 1.42
C CYS A 235 6.97 -6.60 2.44
N ALA A 236 5.78 -6.17 2.00
CA ALA A 236 4.74 -5.60 2.86
C ALA A 236 3.46 -6.43 2.84
N GLU A 237 3.57 -7.67 2.36
CA GLU A 237 2.49 -8.62 2.28
C GLU A 237 2.18 -9.21 3.68
N PRO A 238 0.93 -9.61 3.94
CA PRO A 238 0.59 -10.28 5.18
C PRO A 238 1.40 -11.58 5.32
N LEU A 239 2.03 -11.78 6.48
CA LEU A 239 2.79 -12.99 6.78
C LEU A 239 1.88 -14.19 7.12
N GLY A 240 0.57 -13.96 7.22
CA GLY A 240 -0.44 -15.01 7.20
C GLY A 240 -1.06 -15.33 8.55
N LEU A 241 -1.16 -14.34 9.45
CA LEU A 241 -1.96 -14.47 10.66
C LEU A 241 -3.45 -14.50 10.32
N LYS A 242 -3.94 -13.61 9.47
CA LYS A 242 -5.34 -13.56 9.03
C LYS A 242 -5.74 -14.80 8.23
N ASP A 243 -4.86 -15.24 7.32
CA ASP A 243 -5.14 -16.35 6.39
C ASP A 243 -4.92 -17.73 7.00
N ASN A 244 -4.59 -17.82 8.29
CA ASN A 244 -4.30 -19.07 9.00
C ASN A 244 -3.09 -19.86 8.48
N ILE A 245 -2.23 -19.23 7.66
CA ILE A 245 -0.96 -19.82 7.21
C ILE A 245 -0.05 -20.07 8.43
N ILE A 246 -0.03 -19.14 9.39
CA ILE A 246 0.63 -19.32 10.69
C ILE A 246 -0.31 -20.16 11.58
N PRO A 247 0.00 -21.44 11.90
CA PRO A 247 -0.84 -22.28 12.74
C PRO A 247 -0.95 -21.79 14.19
N ASN A 248 -2.05 -22.15 14.86
CA ASN A 248 -2.34 -21.72 16.25
C ASN A 248 -1.20 -21.99 17.25
N LYS A 249 -0.47 -23.11 17.07
CA LYS A 249 0.65 -23.49 17.93
C LYS A 249 1.83 -22.50 17.93
N GLN A 250 1.93 -21.67 16.89
CA GLN A 250 2.98 -20.68 16.73
C GLN A 250 2.65 -19.33 17.39
N ILE A 251 1.44 -19.17 17.92
CA ILE A 251 1.00 -17.94 18.55
C ILE A 251 0.87 -18.20 20.05
N THR A 252 1.76 -17.60 20.83
CA THR A 252 1.84 -17.75 22.29
C THR A 252 1.75 -16.39 22.98
N ALA A 253 1.45 -16.37 24.26
CA ALA A 253 1.38 -15.13 25.03
C ALA A 253 1.85 -15.36 26.47
N SER A 254 2.12 -14.26 27.17
CA SER A 254 2.43 -14.24 28.60
C SER A 254 1.30 -14.76 29.47
N SER A 255 0.06 -14.36 29.16
CA SER A 255 -1.12 -14.71 29.95
C SER A 255 -2.39 -14.74 29.11
N ILE A 256 -3.47 -15.31 29.65
CA ILE A 256 -4.73 -15.53 28.94
C ILE A 256 -5.91 -15.21 29.85
N TYR A 257 -6.74 -14.26 29.43
CA TYR A 257 -7.97 -13.95 30.13
C TYR A 257 -9.05 -15.01 29.90
N LYS A 258 -9.74 -15.40 30.98
CA LYS A 258 -10.88 -16.31 30.96
C LYS A 258 -12.12 -15.59 31.48
N THR A 259 -13.13 -15.41 30.63
CA THR A 259 -14.40 -14.83 31.05
C THR A 259 -15.06 -15.78 32.05
N TRP A 260 -15.43 -15.25 33.23
CA TRP A 260 -15.99 -16.01 34.36
C TRP A 260 -15.11 -17.19 34.86
N GLY A 261 -13.80 -17.17 34.55
CA GLY A 261 -12.89 -18.27 34.93
C GLY A 261 -13.11 -19.58 34.16
N LEU A 262 -13.99 -19.58 33.16
CA LEU A 262 -14.34 -20.77 32.38
C LEU A 262 -13.41 -20.91 31.17
N SER A 263 -12.80 -22.09 31.01
CA SER A 263 -11.89 -22.39 29.89
C SER A 263 -12.59 -22.25 28.52
N SER A 264 -13.88 -22.57 28.43
CA SER A 264 -14.68 -22.43 27.21
C SER A 264 -14.88 -20.98 26.74
N PHE A 265 -14.62 -19.99 27.60
CA PHE A 265 -14.75 -18.57 27.31
C PHE A 265 -13.39 -17.85 27.48
N SER A 266 -12.32 -18.45 26.92
CA SER A 266 -10.96 -17.92 27.03
C SER A 266 -10.53 -17.17 25.77
N TRP A 267 -9.81 -16.07 25.97
CA TRP A 267 -9.25 -15.21 24.93
C TRP A 267 -7.84 -15.64 24.56
N TYR A 268 -7.74 -16.84 24.00
CA TYR A 268 -6.46 -17.48 23.67
C TYR A 268 -5.61 -16.66 22.67
N PRO A 269 -4.27 -16.78 22.73
CA PRO A 269 -3.35 -16.04 21.84
C PRO A 269 -3.61 -16.30 20.36
N PHE A 270 -4.00 -17.52 19.98
CA PHE A 270 -4.27 -17.88 18.59
C PHE A 270 -5.52 -17.21 17.98
N TYR A 271 -6.35 -16.55 18.79
CA TYR A 271 -7.42 -15.69 18.29
C TYR A 271 -6.95 -14.28 17.93
N ALA A 272 -5.69 -13.92 18.19
CA ALA A 272 -5.11 -12.61 17.86
C ALA A 272 -4.88 -12.40 16.35
N ARG A 273 -5.79 -12.86 15.49
CA ARG A 273 -5.70 -12.73 14.04
C ARG A 273 -6.49 -11.51 13.60
N LEU A 274 -5.95 -10.73 12.67
CA LEU A 274 -6.63 -9.56 12.12
C LEU A 274 -8.00 -9.95 11.54
N ASP A 275 -9.03 -9.13 11.80
CA ASP A 275 -10.41 -9.34 11.35
C ASP A 275 -11.09 -10.64 11.78
N GLN A 276 -10.51 -11.35 12.75
CA GLN A 276 -11.11 -12.54 13.32
C GLN A 276 -12.54 -12.24 13.80
N GLN A 277 -13.47 -13.12 13.43
CA GLN A 277 -14.88 -13.05 13.78
C GLN A 277 -15.23 -14.11 14.83
N GLY A 278 -16.33 -13.89 15.54
CA GLY A 278 -16.85 -14.80 16.56
C GLY A 278 -17.02 -14.15 17.92
N LYS A 279 -17.47 -14.94 18.90
CA LYS A 279 -17.67 -14.48 20.28
C LYS A 279 -16.34 -14.20 20.99
N PHE A 280 -15.34 -15.04 20.71
CA PHE A 280 -13.96 -14.89 21.18
C PHE A 280 -13.08 -14.73 19.96
N ASN A 281 -12.68 -13.50 19.70
CA ASN A 281 -12.08 -13.14 18.42
C ASN A 281 -10.79 -12.33 18.57
N ALA A 282 -10.21 -12.30 19.76
CA ALA A 282 -8.93 -11.65 20.00
C ALA A 282 -8.16 -12.37 21.09
N TRP A 283 -6.89 -11.99 21.28
CA TRP A 283 -6.18 -12.28 22.51
C TRP A 283 -6.41 -11.17 23.53
N THR A 284 -6.66 -11.57 24.77
CA THR A 284 -6.75 -10.65 25.91
C THR A 284 -5.87 -11.17 27.03
N ALA A 285 -5.00 -10.30 27.56
CA ALA A 285 -4.14 -10.64 28.68
C ALA A 285 -4.95 -10.82 29.97
N GLU A 286 -4.53 -11.76 30.82
CA GLU A 286 -5.17 -12.00 32.12
C GLU A 286 -4.99 -10.79 33.04
N SER A 287 -3.75 -10.29 33.11
CA SER A 287 -3.37 -9.10 33.85
C SER A 287 -3.17 -7.91 32.91
N ASN A 288 -3.51 -6.71 33.37
CA ASN A 288 -3.24 -5.47 32.64
C ASN A 288 -1.89 -4.90 33.10
N SER A 289 -0.79 -5.59 32.76
CA SER A 289 0.56 -5.18 33.15
C SER A 289 1.43 -4.89 31.91
N ALA A 290 2.41 -4.00 32.06
CA ALA A 290 3.36 -3.69 30.99
C ALA A 290 4.35 -4.84 30.70
N SER A 291 4.32 -5.91 31.50
CA SER A 291 5.08 -7.15 31.29
C SER A 291 4.39 -8.16 30.37
N GLU A 292 3.15 -7.89 29.96
CA GLU A 292 2.42 -8.76 29.04
C GLU A 292 3.03 -8.71 27.64
N TRP A 293 2.96 -9.84 26.93
CA TRP A 293 3.43 -9.95 25.57
C TRP A 293 2.60 -10.94 24.76
N LEU A 294 2.43 -10.64 23.47
CA LEU A 294 1.95 -11.58 22.46
C LEU A 294 3.13 -11.94 21.56
N GLN A 295 3.39 -13.23 21.40
CA GLN A 295 4.51 -13.76 20.62
C GLN A 295 4.00 -14.55 19.42
N ILE A 296 4.65 -14.33 18.29
CA ILE A 296 4.38 -15.02 17.03
C ILE A 296 5.70 -15.65 16.54
N ASP A 297 5.68 -16.96 16.33
CA ASP A 297 6.75 -17.71 15.65
C ASP A 297 6.44 -17.82 14.16
N LEU A 298 7.27 -17.22 13.32
CA LEU A 298 7.14 -17.24 11.86
C LEU A 298 7.61 -18.58 11.24
N GLY A 299 8.17 -19.47 12.06
CA GLY A 299 8.70 -20.79 11.66
C GLY A 299 10.08 -20.72 11.01
N SER A 300 10.31 -19.74 10.15
CA SER A 300 11.59 -19.41 9.53
C SER A 300 11.97 -17.95 9.81
N GLN A 301 13.24 -17.61 9.59
CA GLN A 301 13.64 -16.20 9.60
C GLN A 301 13.00 -15.49 8.42
N ARG A 302 12.25 -14.41 8.69
CA ARG A 302 11.60 -13.56 7.69
C ARG A 302 11.94 -12.10 7.97
N GLN A 303 11.90 -11.28 6.94
CA GLN A 303 12.00 -9.84 7.01
C GLN A 303 10.64 -9.25 7.38
N VAL A 304 10.57 -8.66 8.57
CA VAL A 304 9.38 -8.00 9.08
C VAL A 304 9.50 -6.51 8.78
N THR A 305 8.52 -5.98 8.05
CA THR A 305 8.47 -4.58 7.62
C THR A 305 7.39 -3.78 8.33
N GLY A 306 6.38 -4.44 8.91
CA GLY A 306 5.34 -3.75 9.66
C GLY A 306 4.41 -4.66 10.45
N LEU A 307 3.41 -4.02 11.06
CA LEU A 307 2.39 -4.64 11.88
C LEU A 307 1.08 -3.86 11.73
N ILE A 308 -0.02 -4.58 11.56
CA ILE A 308 -1.38 -4.04 11.66
C ILE A 308 -1.97 -4.51 12.98
N THR A 309 -2.54 -3.58 13.74
CA THR A 309 -3.22 -3.88 15.01
C THR A 309 -4.70 -3.51 14.95
N GLN A 310 -5.52 -4.25 15.67
CA GLN A 310 -6.96 -4.05 15.80
C GLN A 310 -7.39 -4.42 17.23
N GLY A 311 -8.33 -3.68 17.81
CA GLY A 311 -8.91 -4.00 19.12
C GLY A 311 -9.97 -5.09 19.05
N ALA A 312 -10.77 -5.23 20.11
CA ALA A 312 -12.00 -6.03 20.09
C ALA A 312 -13.04 -5.46 21.07
N ARG A 313 -14.19 -6.15 21.17
CA ARG A 313 -15.26 -5.77 22.07
C ARG A 313 -15.73 -6.99 22.85
N ASP A 314 -15.81 -6.86 24.16
CA ASP A 314 -16.31 -7.90 25.06
C ASP A 314 -17.58 -7.39 25.76
N PHE A 315 -18.71 -8.09 25.60
CA PHE A 315 -20.03 -7.71 26.14
C PHE A 315 -20.40 -6.21 25.99
N GLY A 316 -20.05 -5.59 24.86
CA GLY A 316 -20.32 -4.17 24.59
C GLY A 316 -19.22 -3.22 25.07
N HIS A 317 -18.26 -3.68 25.87
CA HIS A 317 -17.10 -2.89 26.30
C HIS A 317 -15.98 -2.95 25.26
N ILE A 318 -15.59 -1.78 24.76
CA ILE A 318 -14.50 -1.61 23.79
C ILE A 318 -13.16 -1.78 24.51
N GLN A 319 -12.29 -2.63 23.97
CA GLN A 319 -10.97 -2.93 24.52
C GLN A 319 -9.93 -2.92 23.40
N TYR A 320 -8.82 -2.22 23.61
CA TYR A 320 -7.76 -2.10 22.60
C TYR A 320 -6.45 -1.64 23.23
N VAL A 321 -5.34 -1.89 22.53
CA VAL A 321 -4.02 -1.36 22.88
C VAL A 321 -3.80 -0.04 22.17
N ALA A 322 -3.55 1.01 22.95
CA ALA A 322 -3.36 2.38 22.49
C ALA A 322 -1.89 2.69 22.15
N ALA A 323 -0.93 2.00 22.77
CA ALA A 323 0.48 2.11 22.43
C ALA A 323 1.22 0.81 22.77
N TYR A 324 2.22 0.46 21.97
CA TYR A 324 3.01 -0.76 22.15
C TYR A 324 4.46 -0.58 21.69
N LYS A 325 5.34 -1.45 22.18
CA LYS A 325 6.70 -1.67 21.67
C LYS A 325 6.75 -3.01 20.93
N VAL A 326 7.80 -3.21 20.14
CA VAL A 326 8.04 -4.46 19.43
C VAL A 326 9.41 -4.99 19.83
N ALA A 327 9.49 -6.27 20.15
CA ALA A 327 10.74 -6.99 20.36
C ALA A 327 10.85 -8.15 19.38
N HIS A 328 12.06 -8.50 18.97
CA HIS A 328 12.29 -9.58 18.02
C HIS A 328 13.43 -10.50 18.46
N SER A 329 13.44 -11.72 17.93
CA SER A 329 14.43 -12.74 18.25
C SER A 329 14.57 -13.76 17.12
N ASN A 330 15.74 -14.37 16.99
CA ASN A 330 15.96 -15.51 16.08
C ASN A 330 15.94 -16.86 16.81
N ASN A 331 16.16 -16.88 18.12
CA ASN A 331 16.25 -18.10 18.92
C ASN A 331 15.16 -18.23 19.99
N GLY A 332 14.31 -17.21 20.16
CA GLY A 332 13.23 -17.18 21.15
C GLY A 332 13.69 -16.94 22.59
N MET A 333 15.01 -16.85 22.83
CA MET A 333 15.61 -16.66 24.16
C MET A 333 16.16 -15.25 24.34
N ASN A 334 16.92 -14.75 23.36
CA ASN A 334 17.51 -13.42 23.39
C ASN A 334 16.63 -12.46 22.60
N TRP A 335 16.13 -11.43 23.27
CA TRP A 335 15.17 -10.49 22.70
C TRP A 335 15.81 -9.11 22.53
N THR A 336 15.61 -8.53 21.36
CA THR A 336 16.03 -7.18 21.02
C THR A 336 14.81 -6.30 20.80
N GLU A 337 14.66 -5.25 21.60
CA GLU A 337 13.62 -4.24 21.36
C GLU A 337 13.95 -3.41 20.12
N TYR A 338 12.93 -3.14 19.30
CA TYR A 338 13.05 -2.34 18.09
C TYR A 338 13.33 -0.86 18.46
N ARG A 339 14.28 -0.27 17.73
CA ARG A 339 14.76 1.10 17.91
C ARG A 339 14.89 1.75 16.54
N ASP A 340 14.53 3.03 16.45
CA ASP A 340 14.75 3.81 15.23
C ASP A 340 16.24 4.12 15.04
N PRO A 341 16.71 4.38 13.80
CA PRO A 341 18.09 4.75 13.53
C PRO A 341 18.54 5.95 14.37
N GLY A 342 19.56 5.75 15.20
CA GLY A 342 20.12 6.80 16.07
C GLY A 342 19.36 7.05 17.38
N ALA A 343 18.28 6.31 17.67
CA ALA A 343 17.59 6.38 18.95
C ALA A 343 18.25 5.50 20.02
N VAL A 344 18.38 6.02 21.24
CA VAL A 344 18.86 5.26 22.41
C VAL A 344 17.73 4.39 22.97
N ASP A 345 16.53 4.96 23.06
CA ASP A 345 15.34 4.32 23.63
C ASP A 345 14.56 3.50 22.59
N SER A 346 13.85 2.48 23.08
CA SER A 346 12.94 1.66 22.28
C SER A 346 11.77 2.47 21.72
N LYS A 347 11.46 2.26 20.45
CA LYS A 347 10.38 2.96 19.77
C LYS A 347 9.02 2.52 20.31
N ILE A 348 8.21 3.51 20.69
CA ILE A 348 6.80 3.32 21.03
C ILE A 348 5.95 3.62 19.81
N PHE A 349 5.14 2.66 19.40
CA PHE A 349 4.20 2.79 18.29
C PHE A 349 2.82 3.20 18.80
N PRO A 350 2.18 4.21 18.17
CA PRO A 350 0.78 4.52 18.45
C PRO A 350 -0.11 3.40 17.89
N GLY A 351 -0.90 2.78 18.77
CA GLY A 351 -1.83 1.71 18.44
C GLY A 351 -3.21 2.22 18.04
N ASN A 352 -4.24 1.50 18.46
CA ASN A 352 -5.62 1.73 18.08
C ASN A 352 -6.27 2.84 18.91
N LEU A 353 -7.32 3.43 18.36
CA LEU A 353 -8.19 4.40 19.04
C LEU A 353 -9.61 3.85 19.28
N ASP A 354 -9.94 2.71 18.69
CA ASP A 354 -11.22 2.03 18.81
C ASP A 354 -11.06 0.50 18.68
N ASN A 355 -12.16 -0.25 18.70
CA ASN A 355 -12.15 -1.72 18.67
C ASN A 355 -12.04 -2.36 17.28
N ASN A 356 -12.31 -1.64 16.19
CA ASN A 356 -12.52 -2.25 14.87
C ASN A 356 -11.65 -1.66 13.75
N SER A 357 -11.23 -0.40 13.84
CA SER A 357 -10.33 0.20 12.87
C SER A 357 -8.96 -0.46 12.91
N HIS A 358 -8.38 -0.58 11.72
CA HIS A 358 -7.01 -1.08 11.57
C HIS A 358 -6.03 0.06 11.80
N LYS A 359 -5.03 -0.19 12.63
CA LYS A 359 -3.86 0.68 12.72
C LYS A 359 -2.66 -0.03 12.11
N LYS A 360 -2.25 0.40 10.91
CA LYS A 360 -1.02 -0.05 10.26
C LYS A 360 0.14 0.82 10.75
N ASN A 361 1.15 0.18 11.34
CA ASN A 361 2.43 0.79 11.66
C ASN A 361 3.53 0.04 10.93
N MET A 362 4.43 0.79 10.32
CA MET A 362 5.51 0.22 9.55
C MET A 362 6.85 0.59 10.16
N PHE A 363 7.79 -0.36 10.18
CA PHE A 363 9.14 -0.16 10.71
C PHE A 363 9.97 0.65 9.72
N GLU A 364 10.67 1.68 10.22
CA GLU A 364 11.55 2.51 9.38
C GLU A 364 12.72 1.68 8.86
N THR A 365 13.28 0.84 9.74
CA THR A 365 14.25 -0.20 9.39
C THR A 365 13.60 -1.58 9.49
N PRO A 366 13.31 -2.24 8.36
CA PRO A 366 12.94 -3.65 8.38
C PRO A 366 13.99 -4.49 9.10
N PHE A 367 13.56 -5.51 9.85
CA PHE A 367 14.45 -6.41 10.57
C PHE A 367 14.17 -7.86 10.24
N LEU A 368 15.22 -8.69 10.29
CA LEU A 368 15.10 -10.14 10.11
C LEU A 368 14.87 -10.81 11.44
N ALA A 369 13.75 -11.51 11.57
CA ALA A 369 13.39 -12.22 12.80
C ALA A 369 12.64 -13.53 12.49
N ARG A 370 12.76 -14.50 13.40
CA ARG A 370 11.86 -15.66 13.43
C ARG A 370 10.73 -15.45 14.43
N PHE A 371 11.03 -14.84 15.57
CA PHE A 371 10.06 -14.59 16.63
C PHE A 371 9.84 -13.09 16.77
N VAL A 372 8.57 -12.68 16.86
CA VAL A 372 8.18 -11.29 17.08
C VAL A 372 7.29 -11.23 18.32
N ARG A 373 7.56 -10.26 19.19
CA ARG A 373 6.76 -9.94 20.38
C ARG A 373 6.18 -8.55 20.27
N ILE A 374 4.88 -8.44 20.52
CA ILE A 374 4.18 -7.18 20.74
C ILE A 374 4.10 -6.97 22.25
N LEU A 375 4.59 -5.82 22.71
CA LEU A 375 4.68 -5.45 24.13
C LEU A 375 3.75 -4.25 24.40
N PRO A 376 2.54 -4.46 24.93
CA PRO A 376 1.59 -3.39 25.22
C PRO A 376 2.13 -2.42 26.29
N VAL A 377 2.05 -1.11 26.02
CA VAL A 377 2.51 -0.05 26.94
C VAL A 377 1.34 0.78 27.47
N ALA A 378 0.33 1.02 26.64
CA ALA A 378 -0.89 1.71 27.02
C ALA A 378 -2.10 1.04 26.36
N TRP A 379 -3.23 0.99 27.06
CA TRP A 379 -4.45 0.31 26.59
C TRP A 379 -5.71 0.97 27.17
N HIS A 380 -6.84 0.65 26.57
CA HIS A 380 -8.16 1.06 27.03
C HIS A 380 -8.91 -0.16 27.58
N ASN A 381 -9.38 -0.08 28.82
CA ASN A 381 -10.03 -1.15 29.60
C ASN A 381 -9.16 -2.39 29.85
N ARG A 382 -8.85 -3.17 28.82
CA ARG A 382 -7.98 -4.37 28.90
C ARG A 382 -7.04 -4.44 27.70
N ILE A 383 -5.90 -5.08 27.91
CA ILE A 383 -4.96 -5.41 26.85
C ILE A 383 -5.60 -6.44 25.93
N THR A 384 -6.09 -5.99 24.77
CA THR A 384 -6.74 -6.83 23.78
C THR A 384 -6.21 -6.53 22.39
N LEU A 385 -5.80 -7.56 21.65
CA LEU A 385 -5.18 -7.45 20.33
C LEU A 385 -5.70 -8.48 19.34
N ARG A 386 -5.90 -8.00 18.12
CA ARG A 386 -5.85 -8.73 16.86
C ARG A 386 -4.72 -8.14 16.03
N VAL A 387 -3.91 -8.99 15.39
CA VAL A 387 -2.70 -8.55 14.70
C VAL A 387 -2.52 -9.25 13.36
N GLU A 388 -1.85 -8.55 12.44
CA GLU A 388 -1.25 -9.11 11.23
C GLU A 388 0.16 -8.54 11.08
N LEU A 389 1.14 -9.40 10.79
CA LEU A 389 2.51 -8.98 10.53
C LEU A 389 2.68 -8.78 9.03
N LEU A 390 3.46 -7.78 8.65
CA LEU A 390 3.77 -7.49 7.26
C LEU A 390 5.24 -7.77 6.99
N GLY A 391 5.54 -8.39 5.85
CA GLY A 391 6.89 -8.83 5.54
C GLY A 391 7.01 -9.70 4.29
N CYS A 392 8.16 -10.34 4.20
CA CYS A 392 8.54 -11.42 3.30
C CYS A 392 9.59 -12.25 4.08
#